data_AF-A0A3M0XL31-F1
#
_entry.id   AF-A0A3M0XL31-F1
#
_cell.length_a   1.000
_cell.length_b   1.000
_cell.length_c   1.000
_cell.angle_alpha   90.00
_cell.angle_beta   90.00
_cell.angle_gamma   90.00
#
_symmetry.space_group_name_H-M   'P 1'
#
loop_
_entity.id
_entity.type
_entity.pdbx_description
1 polymer ?
#
loop_
_entity_poly.entity_id
_entity_poly.type
_entity_poly.pdbx_seq_one_letter_code
_entity_poly.pdbx_strand_id
1 'polypeptide(L)'
;MMVEKKYVTKDMVIGDVLNKYPDAAMIMLEHGLHCVGCHANVYDTIEAGCAVHGLGPDVVDKMVKDINEMIELNMSKDGKKAQDSKKSGLTLTESAAKKLSSLLESEPEGSGLKVMVMPGGCSGYVYQMSFEKEAEENDVTFEDKGIKIFVDKDSLDLLNGAEIDYVDSLNESGFKVNNPNASHGCGCGKSFG
;
A
#
# COMPACT_ATOMS: atom_id res chain seq x y z
N MET A 1 34.17 -15.86 9.61
CA MET A 1 33.93 -14.40 9.58
C MET A 1 32.77 -14.18 8.63
N MET A 2 31.56 -13.96 9.15
CA MET A 2 30.43 -13.56 8.31
C MET A 2 30.69 -12.10 7.93
N VAL A 3 30.84 -11.83 6.63
CA VAL A 3 30.92 -10.47 6.12
C VAL A 3 29.52 -9.90 6.23
N GLU A 4 29.30 -8.94 7.13
CA GLU A 4 28.05 -8.16 7.19
C GLU A 4 27.77 -7.63 5.79
N LYS A 5 26.69 -8.10 5.18
CA LYS A 5 26.31 -7.68 3.83
C LYS A 5 25.71 -6.29 3.98
N LYS A 6 26.50 -5.25 3.71
CA LYS A 6 26.02 -3.87 3.81
C LYS A 6 25.20 -3.53 2.57
N TYR A 7 23.88 -3.50 2.72
CA TYR A 7 22.90 -3.12 1.69
C TYR A 7 22.82 -1.60 1.53
N VAL A 8 22.99 -0.88 2.64
CA VAL A 8 23.03 0.59 2.71
C VAL A 8 24.31 1.04 3.39
N THR A 9 24.95 2.09 2.88
CA THR A 9 26.10 2.75 3.50
C THR A 9 25.85 4.24 3.68
N LYS A 10 26.61 4.88 4.58
CA LYS A 10 26.48 6.31 4.90
C LYS A 10 26.78 7.26 3.73
N ASP A 11 27.54 6.78 2.75
CA ASP A 11 27.89 7.51 1.52
C ASP A 11 26.79 7.43 0.45
N MET A 12 25.76 6.61 0.64
CA MET A 12 24.65 6.53 -0.30
C MET A 12 23.76 7.77 -0.21
N VAL A 13 23.22 8.16 -1.36
CA VAL A 13 22.26 9.26 -1.47
C VAL A 13 20.96 8.86 -0.77
N ILE A 14 20.43 9.75 0.08
CA ILE A 14 19.21 9.51 0.85
C ILE A 14 18.04 9.16 -0.07
N GLY A 15 17.86 9.90 -1.17
CA GLY A 15 16.82 9.64 -2.16
C GLY A 15 16.90 8.25 -2.80
N ASP A 16 18.10 7.77 -3.13
CA ASP A 16 18.29 6.44 -3.72
C ASP A 16 17.96 5.33 -2.71
N VAL A 17 18.35 5.53 -1.45
CA VAL A 17 18.05 4.61 -0.36
C VAL A 17 16.54 4.55 -0.11
N LEU A 18 15.87 5.69 -0.06
CA LEU A 18 14.42 5.75 0.15
C LEU A 18 13.63 5.20 -1.05
N ASN A 19 14.12 5.37 -2.27
CA ASN A 19 13.51 4.79 -3.45
C ASN A 19 13.60 3.25 -3.45
N LYS A 20 14.73 2.71 -2.98
CA LYS A 20 14.96 1.26 -2.92
C LYS A 20 14.37 0.60 -1.66
N TYR A 21 14.34 1.35 -0.56
CA TYR A 21 13.92 0.92 0.77
C TYR A 21 13.02 2.00 1.40
N PRO A 22 11.75 2.11 0.98
CA PRO A 22 10.86 3.17 1.47
C PRO A 22 10.65 3.15 2.99
N ASP A 23 10.69 1.97 3.61
CA ASP A 23 10.58 1.80 5.06
C ASP A 23 11.76 2.41 5.83
N ALA A 24 12.89 2.67 5.15
CA ALA A 24 14.04 3.33 5.76
C ALA A 24 13.71 4.77 6.17
N ALA A 25 12.67 5.38 5.58
CA ALA A 25 12.20 6.71 5.97
C ALA A 25 11.82 6.77 7.45
N MET A 26 11.15 5.75 7.99
CA MET A 26 10.73 5.74 9.40
C MET A 26 11.92 5.66 10.35
N ILE A 27 12.93 4.87 10.00
CA ILE A 27 14.16 4.74 10.78
C ILE A 27 14.94 6.06 10.74
N MET A 28 15.07 6.67 9.56
CA MET A 28 15.71 7.98 9.41
C MET A 28 15.01 9.05 10.28
N LEU A 29 13.68 9.06 10.32
CA LEU A 29 12.92 9.96 11.19
C LEU A 29 13.19 9.70 12.68
N GLU A 30 13.23 8.43 13.12
CA GLU A 30 13.50 8.06 14.51
C GLU A 30 14.90 8.51 14.98
N HIS A 31 15.89 8.52 14.08
CA HIS A 31 17.23 9.04 14.34
C HIS A 31 17.35 10.56 14.20
N GLY A 32 16.24 11.26 13.99
CA GLY A 32 16.17 12.73 13.97
C GLY A 32 16.35 13.35 12.59
N LEU A 33 16.40 12.56 11.52
CA LEU A 33 16.42 13.06 10.14
C LEU A 33 15.00 13.42 9.71
N HIS A 34 14.47 14.50 10.28
CA HIS A 34 13.13 15.01 9.97
C HIS A 34 13.14 15.89 8.71
N CYS A 35 12.32 15.51 7.72
CA CYS A 35 12.13 16.24 6.46
C CYS A 35 11.23 17.49 6.61
N VAL A 36 11.39 18.29 7.66
CA VAL A 36 10.64 19.55 7.78
C VAL A 36 11.34 20.62 6.92
N GLY A 37 10.96 20.69 5.64
CA GLY A 37 11.06 21.93 4.84
C GLY A 37 12.19 22.10 3.83
N CYS A 38 13.02 21.10 3.50
CA CYS A 38 14.09 21.26 2.49
C CYS A 38 14.04 20.20 1.37
N HIS A 39 13.86 20.66 0.13
CA HIS A 39 14.04 19.87 -1.09
C HIS A 39 15.50 19.41 -1.31
N ALA A 40 16.44 19.86 -0.47
CA ALA A 40 17.87 19.58 -0.61
C ALA A 40 18.30 18.21 -0.06
N ASN A 41 17.60 17.66 0.94
CA ASN A 41 18.10 16.52 1.72
C ASN A 41 18.03 15.16 0.98
N VAL A 42 17.25 15.06 -0.10
CA VAL A 42 17.16 13.80 -0.88
C VAL A 42 18.35 13.59 -1.83
N TYR A 43 19.10 14.65 -2.13
CA TYR A 43 20.26 14.60 -3.01
C TYR A 43 21.58 14.44 -2.25
N ASP A 44 21.57 14.68 -0.94
CA ASP A 44 22.71 14.51 -0.06
C ASP A 44 22.92 13.03 0.30
N THR A 45 24.16 12.69 0.65
CA THR A 45 24.44 11.39 1.26
C THR A 45 23.86 11.33 2.67
N ILE A 46 23.61 10.12 3.17
CA ILE A 46 23.10 9.92 4.54
C ILE A 46 24.00 10.65 5.57
N GLU A 47 25.32 10.55 5.42
CA GLU A 47 26.27 11.25 6.30
C GLU A 47 26.18 12.77 6.16
N ALA A 48 26.14 13.29 4.92
CA ALA A 48 26.08 14.73 4.66
C ALA A 48 24.76 15.35 5.17
N GLY A 49 23.62 14.68 4.92
CA GLY A 49 22.32 15.11 5.41
C GLY A 49 22.24 15.11 6.94
N CYS A 50 22.84 14.12 7.59
CA CYS A 50 22.93 14.07 9.05
C CYS A 50 23.82 15.17 9.64
N ALA A 51 24.96 15.46 8.99
CA ALA A 51 25.87 16.50 9.43
C ALA A 51 25.23 17.90 9.42
N VAL A 52 24.40 18.20 8.41
CA VAL A 52 23.63 19.46 8.33
C VAL A 52 22.65 19.61 9.50
N HIS A 53 22.20 18.49 10.09
CA HIS A 53 21.30 18.45 11.24
C HIS A 53 22.03 18.33 12.59
N GLY A 54 23.36 18.40 12.60
CA GLY A 54 24.16 18.29 13.82
C GLY A 54 24.18 16.87 14.41
N LEU A 55 23.79 15.86 13.64
CA LEU A 55 23.87 14.46 14.05
C LEU A 55 25.32 13.98 13.92
N GLY A 56 25.88 13.50 15.03
CA GLY A 56 27.24 13.00 15.09
C GLY A 56 27.41 11.67 14.35
N PRO A 57 28.67 11.27 14.05
CA PRO A 57 28.96 10.03 13.32
C PRO A 57 28.37 8.78 13.99
N ASP A 58 28.31 8.75 15.33
CA ASP A 58 27.71 7.64 16.08
C ASP A 58 26.22 7.44 15.77
N VAL A 59 25.49 8.54 15.52
CA VAL A 59 24.07 8.49 15.13
C VAL A 59 23.93 7.99 13.69
N VAL A 60 24.82 8.44 12.80
CA VAL A 60 24.84 7.99 11.41
C VAL A 60 25.12 6.50 11.31
N ASP A 61 26.13 6.00 12.04
CA ASP A 61 26.48 4.58 12.07
C ASP A 61 25.34 3.73 12.65
N LYS A 62 24.69 4.20 13.73
CA LYS A 62 23.54 3.51 14.32
C LYS A 62 22.35 3.48 13.34
N MET A 63 22.03 4.60 12.70
CA MET A 63 20.94 4.68 11.73
C MET A 63 21.19 3.76 10.52
N VAL A 64 22.40 3.76 9.95
CA VAL A 64 22.75 2.86 8.85
C VAL A 64 22.66 1.40 9.29
N LYS A 65 23.09 1.08 10.51
CA LYS A 65 22.96 -0.27 11.07
C LYS A 65 21.49 -0.70 11.18
N ASP A 66 20.64 0.14 11.76
CA ASP A 66 19.22 -0.16 11.95
C ASP A 66 18.49 -0.34 10.60
N ILE A 67 18.85 0.47 9.59
CA ILE A 67 18.36 0.30 8.21
C ILE A 67 18.78 -1.05 7.63
N ASN A 68 20.04 -1.46 7.79
CA ASN A 68 20.52 -2.74 7.29
C ASN A 68 19.87 -3.93 8.02
N GLU A 69 19.70 -3.86 9.34
CA GLU A 69 19.02 -4.89 10.13
C GLU A 69 17.55 -5.03 9.69
N MET A 70 16.87 -3.91 9.44
CA MET A 70 15.51 -3.92 8.87
C MET A 70 15.47 -4.59 7.49
N ILE A 71 16.42 -4.29 6.62
CA ILE A 71 16.53 -4.94 5.29
C ILE A 71 16.76 -6.45 5.44
N GLU A 72 17.64 -6.88 6.32
CA GLU A 72 17.91 -8.31 6.57
C GLU A 72 16.70 -9.04 7.17
N LEU A 73 16.00 -8.40 8.10
CA LEU A 73 14.77 -8.92 8.70
C LEU A 73 13.61 -8.98 7.70
N ASN A 74 13.62 -8.13 6.68
CA ASN A 74 12.63 -8.16 5.61
C ASN A 74 13.00 -9.20 4.54
N MET A 75 14.28 -9.36 4.21
CA MET A 75 14.79 -10.39 3.28
C MET A 75 14.73 -11.81 3.87
N SER A 76 14.85 -11.98 5.19
CA SER A 76 14.72 -13.29 5.85
C SER A 76 13.27 -13.76 6.00
N LYS A 77 12.30 -12.92 5.64
CA LYS A 77 10.85 -13.24 5.66
C LYS A 77 10.30 -13.61 4.28
N ASP A 78 11.16 -13.86 3.29
CA ASP A 78 10.79 -14.38 1.96
C ASP A 78 10.06 -15.75 2.00
N GLY A 79 9.97 -16.41 3.16
CA GLY A 79 9.10 -17.58 3.38
C GLY A 79 7.79 -17.31 4.13
N LYS A 80 7.57 -16.11 4.70
CA LYS A 80 6.35 -15.70 5.42
C LYS A 80 6.42 -14.21 5.78
N LYS A 81 5.96 -13.33 4.89
CA LYS A 81 5.20 -12.13 5.28
C LYS A 81 4.46 -11.56 4.10
N ALA A 82 3.15 -11.43 4.33
CA ALA A 82 2.29 -10.47 3.67
C ALA A 82 3.00 -9.12 3.61
N GLN A 83 3.10 -8.62 2.38
CA GLN A 83 3.64 -7.32 2.05
C GLN A 83 2.67 -6.26 2.59
N ASP A 84 3.15 -5.46 3.54
CA ASP A 84 2.54 -4.16 3.81
C ASP A 84 2.89 -3.25 2.62
N SER A 85 1.98 -3.26 1.65
CA SER A 85 1.97 -2.34 0.53
C SER A 85 1.89 -0.91 1.04
N LYS A 86 2.63 -0.02 0.40
CA LYS A 86 2.32 1.41 0.30
C LYS A 86 0.80 1.58 0.23
N LYS A 87 0.15 2.03 1.32
CA LYS A 87 -1.30 2.26 1.39
C LYS A 87 -1.69 3.33 0.38
N SER A 88 -2.00 2.89 -0.83
CA SER A 88 -2.57 3.67 -1.92
C SER A 88 -3.31 2.67 -2.79
N GLY A 89 -4.47 2.22 -2.32
CA GLY A 89 -5.25 1.20 -3.01
C GLY A 89 -6.25 0.54 -2.07
N LEU A 90 -7.43 0.26 -2.62
CA LEU A 90 -8.54 -0.40 -1.96
C LEU A 90 -8.12 -1.77 -1.36
N THR A 91 -8.72 -2.16 -0.23
CA THR A 91 -8.36 -3.37 0.53
C THR A 91 -9.55 -4.33 0.66
N LEU A 92 -9.32 -5.60 0.97
CA LEU A 92 -10.35 -6.60 1.20
C LEU A 92 -10.35 -7.08 2.66
N THR A 93 -11.53 -7.31 3.23
CA THR A 93 -11.63 -8.10 4.47
C THR A 93 -11.35 -9.58 4.19
N GLU A 94 -11.08 -10.37 5.24
CA GLU A 94 -10.89 -11.82 5.07
C GLU A 94 -12.15 -12.49 4.52
N SER A 95 -13.33 -12.04 4.96
CA SER A 95 -14.63 -12.51 4.48
C SER A 95 -14.81 -12.24 2.98
N ALA A 96 -14.48 -11.02 2.54
CA ALA A 96 -14.53 -10.64 1.13
C ALA A 96 -13.54 -11.45 0.29
N ALA A 97 -12.28 -11.55 0.71
CA ALA A 97 -11.26 -12.31 -0.01
C ALA A 97 -11.64 -13.79 -0.15
N LYS A 98 -12.15 -14.42 0.92
CA LYS A 98 -12.61 -15.81 0.88
C LYS A 98 -13.78 -15.99 -0.08
N LYS A 99 -14.75 -15.07 -0.07
CA LYS A 99 -15.89 -15.14 -0.98
C LYS A 99 -15.46 -14.92 -2.44
N LEU A 100 -14.60 -13.93 -2.69
CA LEU A 100 -14.06 -13.63 -4.02
C LEU A 100 -13.24 -14.79 -4.57
N SER A 101 -12.38 -15.39 -3.76
CA SER A 101 -11.63 -16.59 -4.14
C SER A 101 -12.56 -17.69 -4.60
N SER A 102 -13.65 -17.95 -3.86
CA SER A 102 -14.63 -18.97 -4.23
C SER A 102 -15.41 -18.64 -5.51
N LEU A 103 -15.68 -17.36 -5.77
CA LEU A 103 -16.32 -16.92 -7.02
C LEU A 103 -15.36 -17.04 -8.22
N LEU A 104 -14.08 -16.71 -8.02
CA LEU A 104 -13.03 -16.80 -9.03
C LEU A 104 -12.70 -18.25 -9.44
N GLU A 105 -13.02 -19.25 -8.61
CA GLU A 105 -12.89 -20.67 -9.00
C GLU A 105 -13.77 -21.03 -10.22
N SER A 106 -14.84 -20.27 -10.45
CA SER A 106 -15.72 -20.45 -11.62
C SER A 106 -15.31 -19.60 -12.83
N GLU A 107 -14.31 -18.73 -12.66
CA GLU A 107 -13.79 -17.84 -13.70
C GLU A 107 -12.51 -18.40 -14.32
N PRO A 108 -12.09 -17.91 -15.50
CA PRO A 108 -10.82 -18.30 -16.10
C PRO A 108 -9.63 -18.08 -15.15
N GLU A 109 -8.66 -19.00 -15.19
CA GLU A 109 -7.45 -18.89 -14.38
C GLU A 109 -6.75 -17.54 -14.60
N GLY A 110 -6.37 -16.90 -13.50
CA GLY A 110 -5.70 -15.61 -13.50
C GLY A 110 -6.64 -14.40 -13.45
N SER A 111 -7.96 -14.62 -13.44
CA SER A 111 -8.95 -13.55 -13.27
C SER A 111 -8.88 -12.88 -11.90
N GLY A 112 -9.29 -11.62 -11.88
CA GLY A 112 -9.32 -10.77 -10.69
C GLY A 112 -10.59 -9.93 -10.63
N LEU A 113 -10.73 -9.19 -9.54
CA LEU A 113 -11.85 -8.29 -9.28
C LEU A 113 -11.58 -6.93 -9.91
N LYS A 114 -12.39 -6.50 -10.87
CA LYS A 114 -12.42 -5.11 -11.35
C LYS A 114 -13.42 -4.30 -10.53
N VAL A 115 -13.00 -3.14 -10.04
CA VAL A 115 -13.81 -2.20 -9.26
C VAL A 115 -13.80 -0.83 -9.93
N MET A 116 -14.99 -0.28 -10.19
CA MET A 116 -15.18 1.03 -10.79
C MET A 116 -16.21 1.83 -10.01
N VAL A 117 -16.04 3.15 -10.00
CA VAL A 117 -17.04 4.09 -9.47
C VAL A 117 -17.69 4.80 -10.64
N MET A 118 -19.02 4.67 -10.77
CA MET A 118 -19.78 5.36 -11.81
C MET A 118 -20.70 6.41 -11.20
N PRO A 119 -20.95 7.54 -11.90
CA PRO A 119 -21.96 8.50 -11.48
C PRO A 119 -23.35 7.86 -11.55
N GLY A 120 -24.10 7.88 -10.45
CA GLY A 120 -25.43 7.26 -10.38
C GLY A 120 -26.00 7.10 -8.96
N GLY A 121 -27.27 6.68 -8.87
CA GLY A 121 -27.95 6.45 -7.59
C GLY A 121 -28.43 7.74 -6.89
N CYS A 122 -29.10 7.60 -5.73
CA CYS A 122 -29.60 8.74 -4.96
C CYS A 122 -28.49 9.61 -4.33
N SER A 123 -27.25 9.11 -4.27
CA SER A 123 -26.14 9.74 -3.54
C SER A 123 -25.01 10.23 -4.44
N GLY A 124 -25.13 10.09 -5.77
CA GLY A 124 -24.17 10.63 -6.74
C GLY A 124 -23.23 9.59 -7.34
N TYR A 125 -22.88 8.52 -6.61
CA TYR A 125 -22.00 7.45 -7.10
C TYR A 125 -22.50 6.04 -6.78
N VAL A 126 -22.22 5.11 -7.69
CA VAL A 126 -22.44 3.66 -7.55
C VAL A 126 -21.14 2.88 -7.77
N TYR A 127 -20.91 1.87 -6.96
CA TYR A 127 -19.81 0.93 -7.15
C TYR A 127 -20.22 -0.19 -8.11
N GLN A 128 -19.39 -0.43 -9.12
CA GLN A 128 -19.52 -1.57 -10.01
C GLN A 128 -18.34 -2.52 -9.79
N MET A 129 -18.66 -3.80 -9.65
CA MET A 129 -17.70 -4.89 -9.48
C MET A 129 -17.92 -5.93 -10.57
N SER A 130 -16.86 -6.34 -11.25
CA SER A 130 -16.87 -7.41 -12.26
C SER A 130 -15.63 -8.28 -12.12
N PHE A 131 -15.65 -9.48 -12.71
CA PHE A 131 -14.46 -10.30 -12.83
C PHE A 131 -13.85 -10.10 -14.21
N GLU A 132 -12.55 -9.82 -14.25
CA GLU A 132 -11.81 -9.61 -15.48
C GLU A 132 -10.54 -10.46 -15.47
N LYS A 133 -10.16 -10.95 -16.66
CA LYS A 133 -8.95 -11.77 -16.80
C LYS A 133 -7.68 -10.90 -16.82
N GLU A 134 -7.77 -9.76 -17.49
CA GLU A 134 -6.65 -8.87 -17.76
C GLU A 134 -7.05 -7.43 -17.42
N ALA A 135 -6.07 -6.67 -16.94
CA ALA A 135 -6.24 -5.25 -16.69
C ALA A 135 -6.35 -4.49 -18.03
N GLU A 136 -7.21 -3.48 -18.09
CA GLU A 136 -7.22 -2.54 -19.22
C GLU A 136 -6.05 -1.55 -19.11
N GLU A 137 -5.74 -0.84 -20.20
CA GLU A 137 -4.63 0.13 -20.29
C GLU A 137 -4.69 1.23 -19.21
N ASN A 138 -5.91 1.57 -18.77
CA ASN A 138 -6.16 2.60 -17.77
C ASN A 138 -6.47 2.05 -16.38
N ASP A 139 -6.31 0.74 -16.18
CA ASP A 139 -6.47 0.13 -14.87
C ASP A 139 -5.14 0.14 -14.09
N VAL A 140 -5.24 0.45 -12.81
CA VAL A 140 -4.22 0.17 -11.81
C VAL A 140 -4.50 -1.21 -11.23
N THR A 141 -3.50 -2.08 -11.31
CA THR A 141 -3.57 -3.44 -10.76
C THR A 141 -2.82 -3.50 -9.44
N PHE A 142 -3.46 -4.08 -8.42
CA PHE A 142 -2.82 -4.45 -7.17
C PHE A 142 -3.33 -5.81 -6.71
N GLU A 143 -2.62 -6.44 -5.77
CA GLU A 143 -3.03 -7.72 -5.19
C GLU A 143 -3.30 -7.52 -3.69
N ASP A 144 -4.45 -8.01 -3.23
CA ASP A 144 -4.75 -8.08 -1.80
C ASP A 144 -5.25 -9.48 -1.46
N LYS A 145 -4.65 -10.09 -0.44
CA LYS A 145 -5.00 -11.42 0.06
C LYS A 145 -5.04 -12.51 -1.03
N GLY A 146 -4.13 -12.42 -2.01
CA GLY A 146 -4.03 -13.35 -3.14
C GLY A 146 -5.10 -13.17 -4.22
N ILE A 147 -5.85 -12.06 -4.17
CA ILE A 147 -6.84 -11.67 -5.18
C ILE A 147 -6.27 -10.50 -5.97
N LYS A 148 -6.21 -10.64 -7.30
CA LYS A 148 -5.90 -9.51 -8.19
C LYS A 148 -7.07 -8.55 -8.21
N ILE A 149 -6.78 -7.26 -8.11
CA ILE A 149 -7.77 -6.20 -8.12
C ILE A 149 -7.37 -5.19 -9.20
N PHE A 150 -8.33 -4.84 -10.05
CA PHE A 150 -8.19 -3.86 -11.11
C PHE A 150 -9.06 -2.66 -10.76
N VAL A 151 -8.47 -1.47 -10.78
CA VAL A 151 -9.20 -0.22 -10.51
C VAL A 151 -8.87 0.78 -11.60
N ASP A 152 -9.90 1.28 -12.27
CA ASP A 152 -9.73 2.36 -13.24
C ASP A 152 -9.11 3.60 -12.58
N LYS A 153 -8.18 4.28 -13.27
CA LYS A 153 -7.46 5.45 -12.73
C LYS A 153 -8.39 6.56 -12.24
N ASP A 154 -9.52 6.83 -12.90
CA ASP A 154 -10.47 7.87 -12.47
C ASP A 154 -11.19 7.47 -11.18
N SER A 155 -11.31 6.16 -10.92
CA SER A 155 -11.88 5.60 -9.69
C SER A 155 -10.86 5.46 -8.56
N LEU A 156 -9.56 5.47 -8.86
CA LEU A 156 -8.50 5.18 -7.89
C LEU A 156 -8.47 6.17 -6.72
N ASP A 157 -8.55 7.46 -7.00
CA ASP A 157 -8.56 8.51 -5.97
C ASP A 157 -9.83 8.42 -5.10
N LEU A 158 -10.97 8.07 -5.71
CA LEU A 158 -12.24 7.90 -4.99
C LEU A 158 -12.21 6.67 -4.07
N LEU A 159 -11.52 5.60 -4.48
CA LEU A 159 -11.41 4.33 -3.76
C LEU A 159 -10.20 4.26 -2.82
N ASN A 160 -9.38 5.30 -2.75
CA ASN A 160 -8.16 5.27 -1.96
C ASN A 160 -8.48 5.16 -0.46
N GLY A 161 -8.00 4.09 0.17
CA GLY A 161 -8.30 3.77 1.57
C GLY A 161 -9.67 3.12 1.79
N ALA A 162 -10.41 2.78 0.72
CA ALA A 162 -11.64 2.00 0.83
C ALA A 162 -11.35 0.53 1.15
N GLU A 163 -12.30 -0.12 1.80
CA GLU A 163 -12.27 -1.53 2.16
C GLU A 163 -13.53 -2.21 1.63
N ILE A 164 -13.37 -3.33 0.92
CA ILE A 164 -14.48 -4.20 0.51
C ILE A 164 -14.66 -5.30 1.56
N ASP A 165 -15.85 -5.37 2.12
CA ASP A 165 -16.29 -6.43 2.99
C ASP A 165 -17.36 -7.31 2.32
N TYR A 166 -17.52 -8.55 2.79
CA TYR A 166 -18.63 -9.41 2.42
C TYR A 166 -19.41 -9.77 3.67
N VAL A 167 -20.63 -9.24 3.75
CA VAL A 167 -21.56 -9.57 4.82
C VAL A 167 -22.37 -10.78 4.38
N ASP A 168 -22.36 -11.83 5.19
CA ASP A 168 -23.21 -13.01 5.02
C ASP A 168 -23.96 -13.22 6.34
N SER A 169 -25.18 -12.71 6.40
CA SER A 169 -26.06 -12.76 7.57
C SER A 169 -27.45 -13.20 7.14
N LEU A 170 -28.22 -13.77 8.09
CA LEU A 170 -29.59 -14.27 7.83
C LEU A 170 -30.52 -13.25 7.14
N ASN A 171 -30.26 -11.95 7.36
CA ASN A 171 -31.07 -10.87 6.82
C ASN A 171 -30.44 -10.15 5.60
N GLU A 172 -29.14 -10.35 5.34
CA GLU A 172 -28.41 -9.63 4.30
C GLU A 172 -27.17 -10.41 3.86
N SER A 173 -27.04 -10.61 2.55
CA SER A 173 -25.85 -11.18 1.93
C SER A 173 -25.37 -10.29 0.80
N GLY A 174 -24.10 -9.88 0.81
CA GLY A 174 -23.54 -9.10 -0.28
C GLY A 174 -22.23 -8.39 0.03
N PHE A 175 -21.58 -7.91 -1.03
CA PHE A 175 -20.41 -7.05 -0.92
C PHE A 175 -20.80 -5.65 -0.46
N LYS A 176 -20.04 -5.11 0.49
CA LYS A 176 -20.13 -3.74 0.98
C LYS A 176 -18.80 -3.04 0.79
N VAL A 177 -18.84 -1.76 0.44
CA VAL A 177 -17.64 -0.94 0.30
C VAL A 177 -17.67 0.12 1.39
N ASN A 178 -16.73 0.03 2.32
CA ASN A 178 -16.48 1.01 3.35
C ASN A 178 -15.45 2.01 2.81
N ASN A 179 -15.89 3.20 2.41
CA ASN A 179 -15.00 4.20 1.82
C ASN A 179 -14.90 5.42 2.74
N PRO A 180 -13.71 5.78 3.26
CA PRO A 180 -13.57 6.97 4.10
C PRO A 180 -13.76 8.28 3.32
N ASN A 181 -13.62 8.27 2.00
CA ASN A 181 -13.86 9.43 1.13
C ASN A 181 -15.36 9.68 0.89
N ALA A 182 -16.22 8.76 1.36
CA ALA A 182 -17.67 8.88 1.33
C ALA A 182 -18.21 9.82 2.41
N SER A 183 -18.43 11.06 2.04
CA SER A 183 -19.18 12.03 2.82
C SER A 183 -20.69 11.79 2.71
N HIS A 184 -21.19 10.89 3.56
CA HIS A 184 -22.62 10.58 3.85
C HIS A 184 -23.25 9.46 3.01
N GLY A 185 -23.06 8.21 3.48
CA GLY A 185 -23.87 7.08 3.05
C GLY A 185 -25.31 7.18 3.56
N CYS A 186 -26.29 7.27 2.65
CA CYS A 186 -27.69 7.01 3.00
C CYS A 186 -27.83 5.54 3.40
N GLY A 187 -28.65 5.25 4.42
CA GLY A 187 -28.69 4.02 5.23
C GLY A 187 -29.00 2.68 4.56
N CYS A 188 -28.74 2.54 3.25
CA CYS A 188 -28.94 1.32 2.46
C CYS A 188 -27.62 0.66 2.00
N GLY A 189 -26.45 1.27 2.28
CA GLY A 189 -25.12 0.64 2.10
C GLY A 189 -24.66 0.38 0.66
N LYS A 190 -25.38 0.87 -0.36
CA LYS A 190 -25.11 0.64 -1.79
C LYS A 190 -24.51 1.85 -2.52
N SER A 191 -24.37 2.99 -1.85
CA SER A 191 -23.99 4.27 -2.47
C SER A 191 -23.34 5.21 -1.46
N PHE A 192 -22.52 6.11 -1.96
CA PHE A 192 -21.89 7.19 -1.19
C PHE A 192 -21.85 8.49 -1.99
N GLY A 193 -21.74 9.61 -1.29
CA GLY A 193 -21.52 10.96 -1.83
C GLY A 193 -20.33 11.63 -1.19
#